data_AF-A0AA36E8E2-F1
#
_entry.id   AF-A0AA36E8E2-F1
#
_cell.length_a   1.000
_cell.length_b   1.000
_cell.length_c   1.000
_cell.angle_alpha   90.00
_cell.angle_beta   90.00
_cell.angle_gamma   90.00
#
_symmetry.space_group_name_H-M   'P 1'
#
loop_
_entity.id
_entity.type
_entity.pdbx_description
1 polymer ?
#
loop_
_entity_poly.entity_id
_entity_poly.type
_entity_poly.pdbx_seq_one_letter_code
_entity_poly.pdbx_strand_id
1 'polypeptide(L)'
;MRSANDKSVVEPSFMLKIRVQGLVGVVTLTLFDHDVRSILNISASDLIEKYEKLGKSVGFPIEINELIGRKMAFKIIVKGFTSGRKYIRSYNISKISDNVDVIYALEKLQKANHIEQDTEIEFVNVVV
;
A
#
# COMPACT_ATOMS: atom_id res chain seq x y z
N MET A 1 17.80 45.76 -2.90
CA MET A 1 18.74 44.79 -2.29
C MET A 1 18.03 43.45 -2.18
N ARG A 2 18.72 42.37 -2.57
CA ARG A 2 18.32 40.93 -2.50
C ARG A 2 17.81 40.56 -1.10
N SER A 3 16.95 39.58 -0.84
CA SER A 3 16.94 38.13 -1.19
C SER A 3 15.76 37.53 -0.36
N ALA A 4 15.18 36.34 -0.53
CA ALA A 4 15.41 35.17 -1.36
C ALA A 4 14.17 34.25 -1.23
N ASN A 5 13.83 33.52 -2.30
CA ASN A 5 13.18 32.21 -2.32
C ASN A 5 12.19 31.85 -1.19
N ASP A 6 10.90 32.04 -1.43
CA ASP A 6 9.89 31.11 -0.91
C ASP A 6 9.95 29.82 -1.76
N LYS A 7 10.97 28.99 -1.51
CA LYS A 7 10.98 27.61 -1.99
C LYS A 7 10.15 26.84 -0.98
N SER A 8 8.90 26.53 -1.31
CA SER A 8 8.16 25.50 -0.59
C SER A 8 9.04 24.25 -0.56
N VAL A 9 9.49 23.87 0.64
CA VAL A 9 10.29 22.67 0.83
C VAL A 9 9.34 21.51 0.53
N VAL A 10 9.48 20.91 -0.64
CA VAL A 10 8.72 19.73 -1.03
C VAL A 10 9.25 18.57 -0.20
N GLU A 11 8.47 18.13 0.78
CA GLU A 11 8.82 16.94 1.55
C GLU A 11 8.69 15.68 0.67
N PRO A 12 9.68 14.80 0.67
CA PRO A 12 9.58 13.52 -0.02
C PRO A 12 8.43 12.69 0.56
N SER A 13 7.78 11.90 -0.29
CA SER A 13 6.61 11.08 0.04
C SER A 13 6.74 9.72 -0.61
N PHE A 14 6.22 8.67 0.04
CA PHE A 14 6.26 7.34 -0.54
C PHE A 14 5.22 7.10 -1.64
N MET A 15 5.66 6.37 -2.67
CA MET A 15 4.81 5.64 -3.61
C MET A 15 5.43 4.26 -3.83
N LEU A 16 4.95 3.26 -3.11
CA LEU A 16 5.52 1.92 -3.12
C LEU A 16 4.59 0.94 -3.84
N LYS A 17 5.09 0.28 -4.89
CA LYS A 17 4.37 -0.78 -5.58
C LYS A 17 4.73 -2.13 -4.96
N ILE A 18 3.72 -2.83 -4.44
CA ILE A 18 3.89 -4.15 -3.83
C ILE A 18 3.10 -5.21 -4.59
N ARG A 19 3.64 -6.44 -4.61
CA ARG A 19 2.92 -7.62 -5.10
C ARG A 19 2.48 -8.44 -3.90
N VAL A 20 1.21 -8.82 -3.94
CA VAL A 20 0.47 -9.29 -2.78
C VAL A 20 -0.25 -10.56 -3.21
N GLN A 21 0.00 -11.67 -2.50
CA GLN A 21 -0.55 -12.99 -2.84
C GLN A 21 -1.80 -13.24 -2.00
N GLY A 22 -2.97 -13.13 -2.63
CA GLY A 22 -4.23 -13.53 -2.02
C GLY A 22 -4.59 -14.98 -2.36
N LEU A 23 -5.76 -15.41 -1.89
CA LEU A 23 -6.28 -16.77 -2.11
C LEU A 23 -6.48 -17.11 -3.60
N VAL A 24 -6.98 -16.16 -4.39
CA VAL A 24 -7.39 -16.38 -5.78
C VAL A 24 -6.27 -15.99 -6.78
N GLY A 25 -5.18 -15.39 -6.29
CA GLY A 25 -4.07 -15.01 -7.14
C GLY A 25 -3.22 -13.87 -6.58
N VAL A 26 -2.34 -13.34 -7.43
CA VAL A 26 -1.44 -12.24 -7.09
C VAL A 26 -2.01 -10.94 -7.62
N VAL A 27 -2.08 -9.92 -6.76
CA VAL A 27 -2.48 -8.56 -7.11
C VAL A 27 -1.32 -7.60 -6.90
N THR A 28 -1.20 -6.58 -7.75
CA THR A 28 -0.25 -5.48 -7.53
C THR A 28 -1.00 -4.32 -6.91
N LEU A 29 -0.52 -3.84 -5.76
CA LEU A 29 -1.08 -2.70 -5.03
C LEU A 29 -0.06 -1.55 -5.00
N THR A 30 -0.56 -0.33 -4.86
CA THR A 30 0.29 0.85 -4.63
C THR A 30 -0.04 1.42 -3.25
N LEU A 31 0.96 1.46 -2.37
CA LEU A 31 0.92 2.10 -1.07
C LEU A 31 1.41 3.54 -1.21
N PHE A 32 0.66 4.49 -0.66
CA PHE A 32 1.07 5.89 -0.60
C PHE A 32 1.67 6.23 0.77
N ASP A 33 2.14 7.46 0.93
CA ASP A 33 2.88 7.92 2.10
C ASP A 33 2.21 7.57 3.44
N HIS A 34 0.92 7.86 3.60
CA HIS A 34 0.18 7.50 4.81
C HIS A 34 0.19 5.98 5.08
N ASP A 35 0.00 5.18 4.04
CA ASP A 35 -0.01 3.72 4.15
C ASP A 35 1.34 3.20 4.61
N VAL A 36 2.43 3.61 3.95
CA VAL A 36 3.79 3.18 4.28
C VAL A 36 4.18 3.60 5.70
N ARG A 37 3.87 4.85 6.08
CA ARG A 37 4.12 5.35 7.44
C ARG A 37 3.35 4.57 8.49
N SER A 38 2.10 4.18 8.21
CA SER A 38 1.31 3.38 9.15
C SER A 38 1.87 1.98 9.39
N ILE A 39 2.60 1.40 8.42
CA ILE A 39 3.12 0.03 8.48
C ILE A 39 4.55 -0.03 9.01
N LEU A 40 5.40 0.88 8.55
CA LEU A 40 6.85 0.88 8.80
C LEU A 40 7.27 1.92 9.85
N ASN A 41 6.37 2.83 10.22
CA ASN A 41 6.61 3.90 11.19
C ASN A 41 7.87 4.74 10.85
N ILE A 42 8.12 4.97 9.56
CA ILE A 42 9.24 5.75 9.04
C ILE A 42 8.75 6.72 7.98
N SER A 43 9.28 7.95 7.96
CA SER A 43 9.01 8.92 6.89
C SER A 43 9.95 8.74 5.70
N ALA A 44 9.56 9.23 4.52
CA ALA A 44 10.43 9.18 3.34
C ALA A 44 11.70 10.01 3.53
N SER A 45 11.61 11.13 4.26
CA SER A 45 12.75 11.97 4.63
C SER A 45 13.75 11.21 5.49
N ASP A 46 13.27 10.53 6.53
CA ASP A 46 14.15 9.76 7.44
C ASP A 46 14.85 8.63 6.70
N LEU A 47 14.13 7.95 5.80
CA LEU A 47 14.70 6.89 4.98
C LEU A 47 15.76 7.43 4.02
N ILE A 48 15.53 8.57 3.37
CA ILE A 48 16.52 9.21 2.48
C ILE A 48 17.77 9.59 3.28
N GLU A 49 17.61 10.30 4.40
CA GLU A 49 18.73 10.74 5.23
C GLU A 49 19.57 9.55 5.74
N LYS A 50 18.91 8.47 6.14
CA LYS A 50 19.57 7.25 6.60
C LYS A 50 20.45 6.63 5.49
N TYR A 51 19.93 6.52 4.27
CA TYR A 51 20.65 5.87 3.17
C TYR A 51 21.67 6.80 2.50
N GLU A 52 21.49 8.12 2.57
CA GLU A 52 22.52 9.09 2.18
C GLU A 52 23.78 8.97 3.07
N LYS A 53 23.59 8.82 4.40
CA LYS A 53 24.70 8.65 5.36
C LYS A 53 25.47 7.35 5.16
N LEU A 54 24.79 6.29 4.73
CA LEU A 54 25.39 4.96 4.54
C LEU A 54 26.14 4.82 3.20
N GLY A 55 25.94 5.75 2.25
CA GLY A 55 26.64 5.81 0.97
C GLY A 55 26.07 4.88 -0.13
N LYS A 56 26.61 4.97 -1.35
CA LYS A 56 26.06 4.32 -2.57
C LYS A 56 26.08 2.77 -2.58
N SER A 57 26.67 2.11 -1.59
CA SER A 57 26.81 0.64 -1.59
C SER A 57 25.70 -0.10 -0.86
N VAL A 58 24.76 0.62 -0.23
CA VAL A 58 23.63 -0.02 0.43
C VAL A 58 22.63 -0.48 -0.62
N GLY A 59 22.24 -1.75 -0.56
CA GLY A 59 21.21 -2.32 -1.42
C GLY A 59 19.83 -1.75 -1.15
N PHE A 60 18.80 -2.49 -1.57
CA PHE A 60 17.41 -2.10 -1.35
C PHE A 60 17.11 -1.87 0.15
N PRO A 61 16.29 -0.86 0.52
CA PRO A 61 16.09 -0.53 1.92
C PRO A 61 15.53 -1.68 2.74
N ILE A 62 16.24 -2.03 3.83
CA ILE A 62 15.90 -3.16 4.71
C ILE A 62 14.53 -2.97 5.34
N GLU A 63 14.18 -1.73 5.70
CA GLU A 63 12.88 -1.35 6.26
C GLU A 63 11.73 -1.70 5.30
N ILE A 64 11.93 -1.48 4.00
CA ILE A 64 10.93 -1.86 2.99
C ILE A 64 10.90 -3.38 2.81
N ASN A 65 12.05 -4.05 3.00
CA ASN A 65 12.14 -5.50 2.93
C ASN A 65 11.39 -6.21 4.07
N GLU A 66 11.12 -5.53 5.20
CA GLU A 66 10.27 -6.05 6.28
C GLU A 66 8.81 -6.30 5.84
N LEU A 67 8.38 -5.72 4.71
CA LEU A 67 7.07 -6.00 4.13
C LEU A 67 7.00 -7.38 3.48
N ILE A 68 8.14 -7.98 3.13
CA ILE A 68 8.18 -9.28 2.45
C ILE A 68 7.83 -10.39 3.43
N GLY A 69 6.85 -11.21 3.06
CA GLY A 69 6.37 -12.32 3.90
C GLY A 69 5.47 -11.88 5.06
N ARG A 70 5.17 -10.58 5.20
CA ARG A 70 4.26 -10.08 6.23
C ARG A 70 2.81 -10.33 5.83
N LYS A 71 2.06 -10.91 6.77
CA LYS A 71 0.63 -11.14 6.65
C LYS A 71 -0.15 -9.87 7.04
N MET A 72 -1.03 -9.38 6.18
CA MET A 72 -1.75 -8.12 6.36
C MET A 72 -3.15 -8.17 5.73
N ALA A 73 -4.08 -7.44 6.32
CA ALA A 73 -5.42 -7.21 5.80
C ALA A 73 -5.50 -5.87 5.08
N PHE A 74 -5.99 -5.89 3.83
CA PHE A 74 -6.22 -4.70 3.03
C PHE A 74 -7.70 -4.55 2.71
N LYS A 75 -8.28 -3.38 3.01
CA LYS A 75 -9.61 -3.00 2.53
C LYS A 75 -9.47 -2.22 1.23
N ILE A 76 -9.83 -2.85 0.12
CA ILE A 76 -9.78 -2.24 -1.21
C ILE A 76 -11.16 -1.70 -1.59
N ILE A 77 -11.19 -0.42 -1.96
CA ILE A 77 -12.34 0.23 -2.57
C ILE A 77 -12.17 0.17 -4.08
N VAL A 78 -13.13 -0.45 -4.76
CA VAL A 78 -13.18 -0.48 -6.22
C VAL A 78 -14.13 0.64 -6.67
N LYS A 79 -13.61 1.60 -7.43
CA LYS A 79 -14.45 2.64 -8.05
C LYS A 79 -14.38 2.52 -9.55
N GLY A 80 -15.54 2.37 -10.19
CA GLY A 80 -15.69 2.48 -11.62
C GLY A 80 -15.83 3.94 -12.04
N PHE A 81 -15.07 4.36 -13.05
CA PHE A 81 -15.29 5.65 -13.70
C PHE A 81 -15.21 5.48 -15.22
N THR A 82 -16.06 6.20 -15.93
CA THR A 82 -16.02 6.27 -17.40
C THR A 82 -15.08 7.38 -17.81
N SER A 83 -13.94 7.03 -18.41
CA SER A 83 -13.04 8.00 -19.04
C SER A 83 -13.23 7.92 -20.55
N GLY A 84 -13.99 8.89 -21.09
CA GLY A 84 -14.45 8.83 -22.48
C GLY A 84 -15.37 7.63 -22.72
N ARG A 85 -15.04 6.77 -23.71
CA ARG A 85 -15.79 5.56 -24.04
C ARG A 85 -15.35 4.30 -23.27
N LYS A 86 -14.37 4.40 -22.36
CA LYS A 86 -13.85 3.25 -21.62
C LYS A 86 -14.28 3.32 -20.16
N TYR A 87 -14.84 2.22 -19.67
CA TYR A 87 -15.02 2.00 -18.24
C TYR A 87 -13.70 1.52 -17.63
N ILE A 88 -13.20 2.26 -16.64
CA ILE A 88 -11.96 1.96 -15.94
C ILE A 88 -12.30 1.69 -14.48
N ARG A 89 -11.79 0.58 -13.93
CA ARG A 89 -11.85 0.30 -12.50
C ARG A 89 -10.58 0.84 -11.83
N SER A 90 -10.75 1.67 -10.83
CA SER A 90 -9.70 2.05 -9.89
C SER A 90 -9.80 1.21 -8.63
N TYR A 91 -8.65 0.74 -8.15
CA TYR A 91 -8.54 -0.06 -6.93
C TYR A 91 -7.72 0.76 -5.95
N ASN A 92 -8.37 1.28 -4.92
CA ASN A 92 -7.72 2.14 -3.93
C ASN A 92 -7.72 1.43 -2.59
N ILE A 93 -6.62 1.53 -1.85
CA ILE A 93 -6.56 1.05 -0.48
C ILE A 93 -7.22 2.09 0.41
N SER A 94 -8.12 1.65 1.27
CA SER A 94 -8.80 2.54 2.23
C SER A 94 -8.40 2.29 3.68
N LYS A 95 -8.02 1.05 4.00
CA LYS A 95 -7.53 0.64 5.31
C LYS A 95 -6.54 -0.50 5.17
N ILE A 96 -5.59 -0.52 6.09
CA ILE A 96 -4.58 -1.56 6.24
C ILE A 96 -4.58 -1.96 7.71
N SER A 97 -4.41 -3.25 7.98
CA SER A 97 -4.26 -3.76 9.33
C SER A 97 -3.32 -4.96 9.36
N ASP A 98 -2.46 -5.00 10.36
CA ASP A 98 -1.61 -6.14 10.72
C ASP A 98 -2.10 -6.83 12.01
N ASN A 99 -3.29 -6.45 12.50
CA ASN A 99 -3.87 -7.03 13.70
C ASN A 99 -4.31 -8.49 13.45
N VAL A 100 -3.76 -9.41 14.25
CA VAL A 100 -3.99 -10.85 14.14
C VAL A 100 -5.46 -11.24 14.25
N ASP A 101 -6.22 -10.58 15.13
CA ASP A 101 -7.65 -10.86 15.32
C ASP A 101 -8.47 -10.43 14.10
N VAL A 102 -8.12 -9.29 13.50
CA VAL A 102 -8.77 -8.79 12.27
C VAL A 102 -8.48 -9.74 11.11
N ILE A 103 -7.21 -10.14 10.96
CA ILE A 103 -6.79 -11.11 9.94
C ILE A 103 -7.56 -12.43 10.12
N TYR A 104 -7.57 -12.99 11.32
CA TYR A 104 -8.26 -14.24 11.62
C TYR A 104 -9.76 -14.18 11.34
N ALA A 105 -10.42 -13.09 11.74
CA ALA A 105 -11.84 -12.87 11.46
C ALA A 105 -12.12 -12.82 9.96
N LEU A 106 -11.29 -12.13 9.18
CA LEU A 106 -11.44 -12.06 7.73
C LEU A 106 -11.19 -13.41 7.05
N GLU A 107 -10.22 -14.20 7.51
CA GLU A 107 -9.99 -15.56 6.99
C GLU A 107 -11.17 -16.48 7.25
N LYS A 108 -11.79 -16.37 8.43
CA LYS A 108 -12.99 -17.14 8.77
C LYS A 108 -14.16 -16.79 7.84
N LEU A 109 -14.38 -15.49 7.60
CA LEU A 109 -15.39 -15.01 6.65
C LEU A 109 -15.09 -15.49 5.23
N GLN A 110 -13.83 -15.46 4.83
CA GLN A 110 -13.38 -15.91 3.50
C GLN A 110 -13.64 -17.41 3.27
N LYS A 111 -13.41 -18.25 4.28
CA LYS A 111 -13.70 -19.70 4.20
C LYS A 111 -15.20 -19.99 4.16
N ALA A 112 -16.01 -19.21 4.89
CA ALA A 112 -17.46 -19.39 4.91
C ALA A 112 -18.11 -19.01 3.57
N ASN A 113 -17.62 -17.96 2.92
CA ASN A 113 -18.26 -17.34 1.76
C ASN A 113 -17.88 -17.94 0.40
N HIS A 114 -17.08 -19.02 0.34
CA HIS A 114 -16.63 -19.66 -0.92
C HIS A 114 -16.37 -18.63 -2.03
N ILE A 115 -15.53 -17.62 -1.76
CA ILE A 115 -15.44 -16.42 -2.60
C ILE A 115 -15.09 -16.79 -4.06
N GLU A 116 -16.10 -17.06 -4.88
CA GLU A 116 -16.11 -16.78 -6.29
C GLU A 116 -16.09 -15.25 -6.39
N GLN A 117 -15.20 -14.74 -7.22
CA GLN A 117 -14.88 -13.33 -7.34
C GLN A 117 -16.13 -12.59 -7.88
N ASP A 118 -17.04 -12.22 -6.99
CA ASP A 118 -18.30 -11.61 -7.37
C ASP A 118 -18.02 -10.18 -7.87
N THR A 119 -18.07 -10.02 -9.19
CA THR A 119 -17.71 -8.82 -9.92
C THR A 119 -18.62 -7.62 -9.65
N GLU A 120 -19.67 -7.79 -8.83
CA GLU A 120 -20.66 -6.77 -8.51
C GLU A 120 -20.43 -6.06 -7.16
N ILE A 121 -19.47 -6.52 -6.34
CA ILE A 121 -19.23 -5.92 -5.01
C ILE A 121 -18.19 -4.80 -5.10
N GLU A 122 -18.57 -3.57 -4.73
CA GLU A 122 -17.71 -2.37 -4.76
C GLU A 122 -16.51 -2.40 -3.78
N PHE A 123 -16.45 -3.40 -2.89
CA PHE A 123 -15.41 -3.56 -1.90
C PHE A 123 -14.91 -5.01 -1.88
N VAL A 124 -13.59 -5.20 -2.00
CA VAL A 124 -12.95 -6.50 -1.86
C VAL A 124 -12.04 -6.45 -0.64
N ASN A 125 -12.29 -7.31 0.34
CA ASN A 125 -11.37 -7.52 1.45
C ASN A 125 -10.35 -8.56 1.01
N VAL A 126 -9.07 -8.16 0.93
CA VAL A 126 -7.98 -9.07 0.62
C VAL A 126 -7.21 -9.31 1.91
N VAL A 127 -7.22 -10.56 2.38
CA VAL A 127 -6.27 -11.05 3.37
C VAL A 127 -5.11 -11.68 2.61
N VAL A 128 -3.90 -11.25 2.95
CA VAL A 128 -2.65 -11.84 2.47
C VAL A 128 -1.86 -12.28 3.65
#